data_AF-A0A7C3CYL9-F1
#
_entry.id   AF-A0A7C3CYL9-F1
#
_cell.length_a   1.000
_cell.length_b   1.000
_cell.length_c   1.000
_cell.angle_alpha   90.00
_cell.angle_beta   90.00
_cell.angle_gamma   90.00
#
_symmetry.space_group_name_H-M   'P 1'
#
loop_
_entity.id
_entity.type
_entity.pdbx_description
1 polymer ?
#
loop_
_entity_poly.entity_id
_entity_poly.type
_entity_poly.pdbx_seq_one_letter_code
_entity_poly.pdbx_strand_id
1 'polypeptide(L)'
;MRLPAEWERQSAIMLTWPHADSDWAEDLPAVERVYQRVVAALLPRQDVLIVCQSATHRAHVADRCPASGRLYLAIAPGDDTWTRDHGPITVLDNGKPILLDFDFNGWGGKYPAERDNAITRVLYQAGVWPGAERRAPGMVLEGGALETDGGGTLLATRSSIITASRGNSDSRRVEARLRELLGIRRFHWLDHGHLSGDDTDGHIDTLARFVDPGHILHVSCRPDDPDHAEIHRMISELRALRDADGQAYRLTALPAPPAAFS
;
A
#
# COMPACT_ATOMS: atom_id res chain seq x y z
N MET A 1 12.29 -16.35 -2.57
CA MET A 1 11.43 -15.22 -2.19
C MET A 1 12.16 -13.89 -2.31
N ARG A 2 11.59 -12.93 -3.03
CA ARG A 2 12.03 -11.54 -3.13
C ARG A 2 10.83 -10.62 -3.34
N LEU A 3 10.68 -9.59 -2.51
CA LEU A 3 9.71 -8.51 -2.72
C LEU A 3 10.30 -7.48 -3.70
N PRO A 4 9.74 -7.31 -4.92
CA PRO A 4 10.18 -6.29 -5.86
C PRO A 4 9.93 -4.87 -5.36
N ALA A 5 10.78 -3.92 -5.76
CA ALA A 5 10.52 -2.50 -5.55
C ALA A 5 9.40 -2.00 -6.48
N GLU A 6 8.73 -0.92 -6.09
CA GLU A 6 7.57 -0.42 -6.84
C GLU A 6 7.95 0.11 -8.24
N TRP A 7 9.17 0.61 -8.45
CA TRP A 7 9.65 1.07 -9.75
C TRP A 7 10.05 -0.05 -10.72
N GLU A 8 10.04 -1.31 -10.27
CA GLU A 8 10.31 -2.44 -11.16
C GLU A 8 9.15 -2.65 -12.15
N ARG A 9 9.36 -3.53 -13.13
CA ARG A 9 8.35 -3.79 -14.17
C ARG A 9 7.07 -4.39 -13.56
N GLN A 10 5.96 -3.70 -13.74
CA GLN A 10 4.64 -4.10 -13.25
C GLN A 10 3.82 -4.79 -14.35
N SER A 11 2.91 -5.69 -13.96
CA SER A 11 1.93 -6.30 -14.86
C SER A 11 0.64 -5.49 -14.95
N ALA A 12 0.14 -4.96 -13.83
CA ALA A 12 -1.06 -4.13 -13.76
C ALA A 12 -1.07 -3.27 -12.50
N ILE A 13 -1.91 -2.22 -12.48
CA ILE A 13 -2.34 -1.52 -11.26
C ILE A 13 -3.75 -2.00 -10.91
N MET A 14 -3.97 -2.33 -9.64
CA MET A 14 -5.27 -2.72 -9.11
C MET A 14 -5.90 -1.55 -8.35
N LEU A 15 -7.19 -1.33 -8.53
CA LEU A 15 -7.99 -0.32 -7.83
C LEU A 15 -9.32 -0.94 -7.37
N THR A 16 -9.81 -0.58 -6.19
CA THR A 16 -11.16 -0.88 -5.74
C THR A 16 -12.03 0.36 -5.94
N TRP A 17 -13.06 0.25 -6.78
CA TRP A 17 -13.86 1.43 -7.15
C TRP A 17 -14.83 1.82 -6.02
N PRO A 18 -14.95 3.13 -5.70
CA PRO A 18 -15.87 3.61 -4.65
C PRO A 18 -17.33 3.28 -4.98
N HIS A 19 -18.15 3.07 -3.96
CA HIS A 19 -19.57 2.77 -4.15
C HIS A 19 -20.46 3.37 -3.05
N ALA A 20 -21.78 3.38 -3.30
CA ALA A 20 -22.75 3.99 -2.39
C ALA A 20 -22.87 3.29 -1.02
N ASP A 21 -22.44 2.04 -0.90
CA ASP A 21 -22.44 1.29 0.37
C ASP A 21 -21.13 1.45 1.17
N SER A 22 -20.41 2.57 1.00
CA SER A 22 -19.14 2.89 1.69
C SER A 22 -19.19 4.31 2.25
N ASP A 23 -18.16 4.72 2.99
CA ASP A 23 -18.03 6.08 3.54
C ASP A 23 -18.02 7.18 2.44
N TRP A 24 -17.80 6.79 1.18
CA TRP A 24 -17.89 7.70 0.03
C TRP A 24 -19.31 8.06 -0.40
N ALA A 25 -20.36 7.52 0.23
CA ALA A 25 -21.75 7.67 -0.24
C ALA A 25 -22.16 9.14 -0.51
N GLU A 26 -21.80 10.06 0.40
CA GLU A 26 -22.18 11.47 0.31
C GLU A 26 -21.43 12.21 -0.81
N ASP A 27 -20.17 11.85 -1.06
CA ASP A 27 -19.28 12.49 -2.03
C ASP A 27 -19.03 11.66 -3.29
N LEU A 28 -19.79 10.57 -3.49
CA LEU A 28 -19.52 9.56 -4.50
C LEU A 28 -19.28 10.16 -5.91
N PRO A 29 -20.11 11.10 -6.41
CA PRO A 29 -19.85 11.71 -7.73
C PRO A 29 -18.51 12.44 -7.82
N ALA A 30 -18.03 13.04 -6.72
CA ALA A 30 -16.73 13.72 -6.68
C ALA A 30 -15.58 12.73 -6.66
N VAL A 31 -15.69 11.68 -5.84
CA VAL A 31 -14.68 10.62 -5.72
C VAL A 31 -14.56 9.83 -7.03
N GLU A 32 -15.68 9.49 -7.68
CA GLU A 32 -15.66 8.83 -9.00
C GLU A 32 -14.95 9.66 -10.06
N ARG A 33 -15.04 11.00 -10.02
CA ARG A 33 -14.28 11.87 -10.93
C ARG A 33 -12.78 11.83 -10.65
N VAL A 34 -12.36 11.59 -9.42
CA VAL A 34 -10.93 11.35 -9.10
C VAL A 34 -10.50 10.01 -9.69
N TYR A 35 -11.24 8.93 -9.44
CA TYR A 35 -10.94 7.60 -9.97
C TYR A 35 -10.89 7.57 -11.50
N GLN A 36 -11.81 8.24 -12.19
CA GLN A 36 -11.77 8.38 -13.65
C GLN A 36 -10.48 9.04 -14.14
N ARG A 37 -10.01 10.09 -13.46
CA ARG A 37 -8.76 10.77 -13.80
C ARG A 37 -7.54 9.88 -13.55
N VAL A 38 -7.53 9.13 -12.44
CA VAL A 38 -6.48 8.15 -12.14
C VAL A 38 -6.42 7.09 -13.22
N VAL A 39 -7.54 6.45 -13.55
CA VAL A 39 -7.60 5.42 -14.59
C VAL A 39 -7.17 5.96 -15.95
N ALA A 40 -7.66 7.14 -16.35
CA ALA A 40 -7.25 7.78 -17.60
C ALA A 40 -5.74 8.07 -17.66
N ALA A 41 -5.11 8.39 -16.54
CA ALA A 41 -3.66 8.61 -16.46
C ALA A 41 -2.84 7.31 -16.51
N LEU A 42 -3.39 6.21 -16.01
CA LEU A 42 -2.74 4.89 -15.95
C LEU A 42 -2.79 4.14 -17.28
N LEU A 43 -3.96 4.12 -17.95
CA LEU A 43 -4.20 3.30 -19.15
C LEU A 43 -3.19 3.48 -20.31
N PRO A 44 -2.56 4.65 -20.53
CA PRO A 44 -1.52 4.78 -21.54
C PRO A 44 -0.22 4.02 -21.21
N ARG A 45 -0.01 3.60 -19.96
CA ARG A 45 1.27 3.10 -19.44
C ARG A 45 1.20 1.67 -18.91
N GLN A 46 0.08 1.31 -18.29
CA GLN A 46 -0.06 0.05 -17.56
C GLN A 46 -1.47 -0.51 -17.73
N ASP A 47 -1.59 -1.83 -17.63
CA ASP A 47 -2.89 -2.48 -17.49
C ASP A 47 -3.53 -2.09 -16.15
N VAL A 48 -4.84 -1.90 -16.13
CA VAL A 48 -5.60 -1.48 -14.95
C VAL A 48 -6.68 -2.51 -14.66
N LEU A 49 -6.64 -3.08 -13.47
CA LEU A 49 -7.68 -3.93 -12.91
C LEU A 49 -8.53 -3.11 -11.94
N ILE A 50 -9.82 -2.96 -12.24
CA ILE A 50 -10.77 -2.34 -11.31
C ILE A 50 -11.65 -3.42 -10.68
N VAL A 51 -11.69 -3.43 -9.36
CA VAL A 51 -12.57 -4.26 -8.55
C VAL A 51 -13.88 -3.53 -8.35
N CYS A 52 -14.97 -4.20 -8.71
CA CYS A 52 -16.33 -3.69 -8.65
C CYS A 52 -17.17 -4.50 -7.65
N GLN A 53 -18.07 -3.81 -6.97
CA GLN A 53 -18.96 -4.39 -5.94
C GLN A 53 -19.90 -5.50 -6.46
N SER A 54 -20.39 -5.36 -7.69
CA SER A 54 -21.43 -6.22 -8.25
C SER A 54 -21.46 -6.12 -9.78
N ALA A 55 -22.29 -6.94 -10.43
CA ALA A 55 -22.49 -6.86 -11.88
C ALA A 55 -23.06 -5.49 -12.32
N THR A 56 -24.02 -4.95 -11.56
CA THR A 56 -24.59 -3.61 -11.80
C THR A 56 -23.53 -2.53 -11.61
N HIS A 57 -22.74 -2.62 -10.52
CA HIS A 57 -21.67 -1.67 -10.28
C HIS A 57 -20.60 -1.75 -11.39
N ARG A 58 -20.26 -2.95 -11.86
CA ARG A 58 -19.33 -3.14 -12.98
C ARG A 58 -19.79 -2.44 -14.25
N ALA A 59 -21.07 -2.52 -14.60
CA ALA A 59 -21.61 -1.81 -15.76
C ALA A 59 -21.48 -0.29 -15.58
N HIS A 60 -21.83 0.22 -14.39
CA HIS A 60 -21.71 1.63 -14.03
C HIS A 60 -20.27 2.16 -14.11
N VAL A 61 -19.28 1.35 -13.70
CA VAL A 61 -17.85 1.68 -13.82
C VAL A 61 -17.40 1.67 -15.28
N ALA A 62 -17.84 0.67 -16.06
CA ALA A 62 -17.52 0.56 -17.48
C ALA A 62 -17.97 1.80 -18.27
N ASP A 63 -19.16 2.33 -17.95
CA ASP A 63 -19.70 3.53 -18.60
C ASP A 63 -18.95 4.83 -18.25
N ARG A 64 -18.16 4.83 -17.16
CA ARG A 64 -17.37 5.99 -16.69
C ARG A 64 -15.90 5.92 -17.09
N CYS A 65 -15.39 4.74 -17.41
CA CYS A 65 -13.99 4.56 -17.76
C CYS A 65 -13.79 4.65 -19.28
N PRO A 66 -12.63 5.12 -19.75
CA PRO A 66 -12.30 5.05 -21.17
C PRO A 66 -12.29 3.60 -21.65
N ALA A 67 -12.95 3.32 -22.77
CA ALA A 67 -12.86 2.03 -23.42
C ALA A 67 -11.40 1.75 -23.82
N SER A 68 -10.81 0.70 -23.25
CA SER A 68 -9.40 0.36 -23.46
C SER A 68 -9.20 -1.14 -23.36
N GLY A 69 -8.38 -1.71 -24.25
CA GLY A 69 -7.95 -3.10 -24.17
C GLY A 69 -7.03 -3.41 -22.98
N ARG A 70 -6.63 -2.38 -22.22
CA ARG A 70 -5.83 -2.46 -20.99
C ARG A 70 -6.68 -2.32 -19.71
N LEU A 71 -8.00 -2.13 -19.87
CA LEU A 71 -8.92 -2.01 -18.74
C LEU A 71 -9.60 -3.35 -18.48
N TYR A 72 -9.42 -3.87 -17.27
CA TYR A 72 -10.01 -5.12 -16.79
C TYR A 72 -10.93 -4.82 -15.62
N LEU A 73 -12.12 -5.41 -15.62
CA LEU A 73 -13.09 -5.24 -14.54
C LEU A 73 -13.39 -6.61 -13.93
N ALA A 74 -13.22 -6.73 -12.62
CA ALA A 74 -13.54 -7.93 -11.87
C ALA A 74 -14.53 -7.61 -10.74
N ILE A 75 -15.27 -8.63 -10.29
CA ILE A 75 -16.28 -8.45 -9.23
C ILE A 75 -15.77 -9.11 -7.96
N ALA A 76 -15.57 -8.29 -6.92
CA ALA A 76 -15.36 -8.74 -5.55
C ALA A 76 -15.93 -7.63 -4.64
N PRO A 77 -16.92 -7.92 -3.79
CA PRO A 77 -17.43 -6.92 -2.85
C PRO A 77 -16.32 -6.43 -1.92
N GLY A 78 -16.28 -5.12 -1.69
CA GLY A 78 -15.41 -4.44 -0.72
C GLY A 78 -16.22 -3.68 0.33
N ASP A 79 -15.52 -3.22 1.36
CA ASP A 79 -15.97 -2.28 2.37
C ASP A 79 -15.46 -0.86 2.03
N ASP A 80 -14.21 -0.73 1.57
CA ASP A 80 -13.61 0.55 1.17
C ASP A 80 -12.72 0.40 -0.09
N THR A 81 -11.92 1.43 -0.40
CA THR A 81 -11.22 1.60 -1.67
C THR A 81 -9.70 1.42 -1.58
N TRP A 82 -9.17 1.12 -0.40
CA TRP A 82 -7.73 1.13 -0.08
C TRP A 82 -7.00 -0.13 -0.56
N THR A 83 -6.95 -0.34 -1.87
CA THR A 83 -6.30 -1.50 -2.49
C THR A 83 -4.83 -1.67 -2.11
N ARG A 84 -4.15 -0.58 -1.73
CA ARG A 84 -2.79 -0.64 -1.20
C ARG A 84 -2.69 -1.54 0.04
N ASP A 85 -3.72 -1.55 0.88
CA ASP A 85 -3.67 -2.17 2.20
C ASP A 85 -4.33 -3.55 2.23
N HIS A 86 -5.38 -3.77 1.43
CA HIS A 86 -6.05 -5.06 1.33
C HIS A 86 -5.62 -5.90 0.12
N GLY A 87 -4.85 -5.33 -0.81
CA GLY A 87 -4.40 -6.00 -2.03
C GLY A 87 -3.28 -7.03 -1.76
N PRO A 88 -3.07 -7.99 -2.67
CA PRO A 88 -2.02 -8.98 -2.47
C PRO A 88 -0.63 -8.35 -2.59
N ILE A 89 0.27 -8.72 -1.67
CA ILE A 89 1.69 -8.42 -1.80
C ILE A 89 2.33 -9.45 -2.74
N THR A 90 2.83 -9.00 -3.89
CA THR A 90 3.42 -9.90 -4.87
C THR A 90 4.91 -10.06 -4.62
N VAL A 91 5.34 -11.29 -4.42
CA VAL A 91 6.75 -11.67 -4.28
C VAL A 91 7.16 -12.61 -5.41
N LEU A 92 8.45 -12.64 -5.72
CA LEU A 92 9.01 -13.53 -6.72
C LEU A 92 9.73 -14.69 -6.06
N ASP A 93 9.38 -15.91 -6.47
CA ASP A 93 10.13 -17.12 -6.15
C ASP A 93 10.70 -17.74 -7.41
N ASN A 94 12.04 -17.69 -7.55
CA ASN A 94 12.74 -18.09 -8.77
C ASN A 94 12.12 -17.47 -10.05
N GLY A 95 11.71 -16.20 -9.96
CA GLY A 95 11.08 -15.44 -11.05
C GLY A 95 9.58 -15.69 -11.25
N LYS A 96 8.96 -16.61 -10.50
CA LYS A 96 7.52 -16.86 -10.55
C LYS A 96 6.77 -15.99 -9.53
N PRO A 97 5.65 -15.34 -9.91
CA PRO A 97 4.89 -14.52 -8.98
C PRO A 97 4.09 -15.38 -8.01
N ILE A 98 4.15 -15.00 -6.73
CA ILE A 98 3.31 -15.51 -5.65
C ILE A 98 2.59 -14.31 -5.05
N LEU A 99 1.27 -14.42 -4.96
CA LEU A 99 0.39 -13.46 -4.28
C LEU A 99 0.32 -13.84 -2.81
N LEU A 100 0.91 -13.01 -1.95
CA LEU A 100 0.73 -13.12 -0.51
C LEU A 100 -0.53 -12.35 -0.13
N ASP A 101 -1.53 -13.13 0.24
CA ASP A 101 -2.83 -12.68 0.73
C ASP A 101 -2.74 -12.52 2.25
N PHE A 102 -2.14 -11.41 2.68
CA PHE A 102 -2.06 -11.05 4.10
C PHE A 102 -3.45 -10.67 4.62
N ASP A 103 -3.67 -10.89 5.91
CA ASP A 103 -4.93 -10.48 6.52
C ASP A 103 -4.98 -8.95 6.60
N PHE A 104 -6.12 -8.36 6.26
CA PHE A 104 -6.45 -6.96 6.50
C PHE A 104 -7.55 -6.88 7.55
N ASN A 105 -7.39 -5.99 8.54
CA ASN A 105 -8.33 -5.88 9.67
C ASN A 105 -8.85 -4.46 9.91
N GLY A 106 -8.79 -3.58 8.90
CA GLY A 106 -9.26 -2.19 9.03
C GLY A 106 -8.37 -1.37 9.96
N TRP A 107 -7.07 -1.39 9.68
CA TRP A 107 -5.99 -0.72 10.43
C TRP A 107 -6.07 -0.90 11.96
N GLY A 108 -6.18 -2.16 12.39
CA GLY A 108 -6.22 -2.51 13.81
C GLY A 108 -7.63 -2.60 14.38
N GLY A 109 -8.64 -2.85 13.54
CA GLY A 109 -10.04 -2.95 13.94
C GLY A 109 -10.73 -1.59 14.10
N LYS A 110 -10.19 -0.53 13.49
CA LYS A 110 -10.81 0.81 13.49
C LYS A 110 -12.03 0.86 12.57
N TYR A 111 -12.03 0.07 11.50
CA TYR A 111 -13.09 0.03 10.49
C TYR A 111 -13.50 -1.40 10.16
N PRO A 112 -14.75 -1.63 9.71
CA PRO A 112 -15.15 -2.89 9.08
C PRO A 112 -14.27 -3.20 7.87
N ALA A 113 -13.83 -4.45 7.74
CA ALA A 113 -12.87 -4.85 6.70
C ALA A 113 -13.07 -6.31 6.22
N GLU A 114 -14.21 -6.92 6.54
CA GLU A 114 -14.47 -8.34 6.23
C GLU A 114 -14.46 -8.60 4.72
N ARG A 115 -15.05 -7.69 3.94
CA ARG A 115 -15.12 -7.80 2.49
C ARG A 115 -13.78 -7.46 1.86
N ASP A 116 -13.12 -6.40 2.33
CA ASP A 116 -11.79 -6.02 1.86
C ASP A 116 -10.77 -7.15 2.03
N ASN A 117 -10.76 -7.77 3.22
CA ASN A 117 -9.93 -8.94 3.52
C ASN A 117 -10.25 -10.17 2.65
N ALA A 118 -11.40 -10.21 2.00
CA ALA A 118 -11.79 -11.30 1.11
C ALA A 118 -11.47 -11.03 -0.36
N ILE A 119 -11.20 -9.78 -0.77
CA ILE A 119 -11.08 -9.38 -2.18
C ILE A 119 -10.05 -10.24 -2.92
N THR A 120 -8.84 -10.37 -2.39
CA THR A 120 -7.76 -11.15 -3.03
C THR A 120 -8.17 -12.60 -3.26
N ARG A 121 -8.73 -13.26 -2.25
CA ARG A 121 -9.22 -14.65 -2.37
C ARG A 121 -10.32 -14.77 -3.43
N VAL A 122 -11.28 -13.84 -3.45
CA VAL A 122 -12.41 -13.85 -4.40
C VAL A 122 -11.90 -13.67 -5.84
N LEU A 123 -11.01 -12.70 -6.08
CA LEU A 123 -10.42 -12.45 -7.40
C LEU A 123 -9.56 -13.63 -7.87
N TYR A 124 -8.80 -14.25 -6.97
CA TYR A 124 -8.02 -15.44 -7.29
C TYR A 124 -8.92 -16.61 -7.72
N GLN A 125 -10.01 -16.86 -6.99
CA GLN A 125 -10.99 -17.90 -7.34
C GLN A 125 -11.71 -17.61 -8.66
N ALA A 126 -11.90 -16.33 -8.99
CA ALA A 126 -12.45 -15.89 -10.28
C ALA A 126 -11.43 -15.99 -11.45
N GLY A 127 -10.19 -16.40 -11.19
CA GLY A 127 -9.17 -16.61 -12.22
C GLY A 127 -8.51 -15.31 -12.73
N VAL A 128 -8.55 -14.23 -11.95
CA VAL A 128 -8.00 -12.92 -12.34
C VAL A 128 -6.48 -12.96 -12.54
N TRP A 129 -5.77 -13.82 -11.81
CA TRP A 129 -4.32 -13.96 -11.89
C TRP A 129 -3.91 -15.36 -12.39
N PRO A 130 -4.08 -15.65 -13.70
CA PRO A 130 -3.73 -16.95 -14.24
C PRO A 130 -2.23 -17.23 -14.08
N GLY A 131 -1.90 -18.39 -13.53
CA GLY A 131 -0.51 -18.86 -13.37
C GLY A 131 0.23 -18.29 -12.15
N ALA A 132 -0.39 -17.41 -11.35
CA ALA A 132 0.13 -17.02 -10.05
C ALA A 132 -0.26 -18.04 -8.97
N GLU A 133 0.60 -18.27 -7.99
CA GLU A 133 0.24 -19.00 -6.77
C GLU A 133 -0.30 -18.00 -5.73
N ARG A 134 -1.36 -18.35 -5.00
CA ARG A 134 -1.82 -17.57 -3.82
C ARG A 134 -1.46 -18.29 -2.53
N ARG A 135 -0.85 -17.57 -1.58
CA ARG A 135 -0.60 -18.03 -0.21
C ARG A 135 -1.27 -17.09 0.79
N ALA A 136 -1.96 -17.63 1.78
CA ALA A 136 -2.50 -16.88 2.91
C ALA A 136 -1.62 -17.12 4.15
N PRO A 137 -0.76 -16.17 4.55
CA PRO A 137 0.21 -16.42 5.61
C PRO A 137 -0.41 -16.48 7.03
N GLY A 138 -1.62 -15.96 7.24
CA GLY A 138 -2.22 -15.84 8.57
C GLY A 138 -1.50 -14.81 9.44
N MET A 139 -1.26 -13.62 8.87
CA MET A 139 -0.58 -12.50 9.51
C MET A 139 -1.25 -11.22 9.00
N VAL A 140 -1.58 -10.31 9.91
CA VAL A 140 -2.09 -8.99 9.53
C VAL A 140 -0.92 -8.13 9.08
N LEU A 141 -1.02 -7.58 7.87
CA LEU A 141 -0.02 -6.71 7.28
C LEU A 141 -0.57 -5.97 6.06
N GLU A 142 -0.44 -4.65 6.07
CA GLU A 142 -0.88 -3.76 4.99
C GLU A 142 0.28 -3.40 4.05
N GLY A 143 -0.02 -3.24 2.76
CA GLY A 143 0.98 -2.81 1.78
C GLY A 143 1.48 -1.38 1.99
N GLY A 144 0.66 -0.46 2.52
CA GLY A 144 1.09 0.91 2.83
C GLY A 144 2.08 0.99 4.01
N ALA A 145 2.13 -0.05 4.85
CA ALA A 145 3.10 -0.17 5.93
C ALA A 145 4.49 -0.66 5.45
N LEU A 146 4.61 -1.06 4.19
CA LEU A 146 5.83 -1.66 3.63
C LEU A 146 6.45 -0.79 2.54
N GLU A 147 7.73 -0.48 2.66
CA GLU A 147 8.51 0.08 1.56
C GLU A 147 9.82 -0.69 1.37
N THR A 148 10.16 -1.06 0.14
CA THR A 148 11.34 -1.89 -0.17
C THR A 148 12.21 -1.30 -1.27
N ASP A 149 13.52 -1.53 -1.16
CA ASP A 149 14.48 -1.21 -2.22
C ASP A 149 14.56 -2.28 -3.33
N GLY A 150 13.83 -3.39 -3.18
CA GLY A 150 13.87 -4.56 -4.07
C GLY A 150 15.12 -5.44 -3.89
N GLY A 151 16.11 -4.97 -3.12
CA GLY A 151 17.36 -5.63 -2.76
C GLY A 151 17.32 -6.35 -1.41
N GLY A 152 16.18 -6.34 -0.72
CA GLY A 152 15.96 -7.02 0.56
C GLY A 152 16.06 -6.09 1.77
N THR A 153 15.98 -4.77 1.57
CA THR A 153 15.80 -3.80 2.65
C THR A 153 14.32 -3.44 2.79
N LEU A 154 13.82 -3.46 4.02
CA LEU A 154 12.52 -2.90 4.38
C LEU A 154 12.72 -1.57 5.10
N LEU A 155 12.00 -0.53 4.67
CA LEU A 155 11.76 0.70 5.42
C LEU A 155 10.30 0.67 5.90
N ALA A 156 10.09 0.82 7.20
CA ALA A 156 8.76 0.80 7.80
C ALA A 156 8.76 1.52 9.16
N THR A 157 7.60 2.00 9.58
CA THR A 157 7.38 2.48 10.95
C THR A 157 7.05 1.29 11.86
N ARG A 158 7.54 1.31 13.11
CA ARG A 158 7.16 0.25 14.06
C ARG A 158 5.69 0.30 14.46
N SER A 159 5.12 1.50 14.51
CA SER A 159 3.75 1.74 14.98
C SER A 159 2.68 1.05 14.13
N SER A 160 2.91 0.92 12.82
CA SER A 160 1.97 0.29 11.89
C SER A 160 2.08 -1.24 11.84
N ILE A 161 3.31 -1.79 11.93
CA ILE A 161 3.53 -3.24 11.82
C ILE A 161 3.60 -3.93 13.19
N ILE A 162 4.35 -3.39 14.14
CA ILE A 162 4.68 -4.03 15.42
C ILE A 162 3.75 -3.50 16.52
N THR A 163 2.49 -3.90 16.45
CA THR A 163 1.46 -3.46 17.38
C THR A 163 0.51 -4.61 17.75
N ALA A 164 -0.05 -4.51 18.96
CA ALA A 164 -1.01 -5.49 19.47
C ALA A 164 -2.30 -5.52 18.61
N SER A 165 -2.72 -4.38 18.04
CA SER A 165 -3.92 -4.30 17.19
C SER A 165 -3.79 -5.08 15.88
N ARG A 166 -2.56 -5.39 15.44
CA ARG A 166 -2.26 -6.29 14.30
C ARG A 166 -1.91 -7.71 14.73
N GLY A 167 -1.94 -8.02 16.03
CA GLY A 167 -1.46 -9.29 16.56
C GLY A 167 0.07 -9.48 16.46
N ASN A 168 0.81 -8.39 16.28
CA ASN A 168 2.23 -8.37 15.95
C ASN A 168 3.07 -7.72 17.08
N SER A 169 2.95 -8.20 18.32
CA SER A 169 3.66 -7.58 19.46
C SER A 169 5.11 -8.05 19.66
N ASP A 170 5.51 -9.18 19.07
CA ASP A 170 6.87 -9.71 19.15
C ASP A 170 7.66 -9.34 17.89
N SER A 171 8.51 -8.31 18.00
CA SER A 171 9.33 -7.81 16.90
C SER A 171 10.23 -8.89 16.29
N ARG A 172 10.80 -9.80 17.08
CA ARG A 172 11.69 -10.86 16.56
C ARG A 172 10.92 -11.85 15.71
N ARG A 173 9.70 -12.21 16.14
CA ARG A 173 8.81 -13.08 15.38
C ARG A 173 8.33 -12.41 14.10
N VAL A 174 7.95 -11.13 14.18
CA VAL A 174 7.55 -10.33 13.01
C VAL A 174 8.68 -10.29 11.99
N GLU A 175 9.90 -9.92 12.40
CA GLU A 175 11.03 -9.89 11.47
C GLU A 175 11.31 -11.27 10.88
N ALA A 176 11.29 -12.35 11.67
CA ALA A 176 11.50 -13.71 11.15
C ALA A 176 10.48 -14.06 10.03
N ARG A 177 9.22 -13.69 10.23
CA ARG A 177 8.15 -13.88 9.25
C ARG A 177 8.33 -13.02 8.00
N LEU A 178 8.70 -11.76 8.15
CA LEU A 178 8.98 -10.87 7.01
C LEU A 178 10.23 -11.34 6.22
N ARG A 179 11.26 -11.88 6.89
CA ARG A 179 12.41 -12.51 6.22
C ARG A 179 11.97 -13.70 5.36
N GLU A 180 11.15 -14.59 5.93
CA GLU A 180 10.65 -15.79 5.26
C GLU A 180 9.75 -15.46 4.06
N LEU A 181 8.74 -14.62 4.27
CA LEU A 181 7.67 -14.37 3.31
C LEU A 181 8.11 -13.40 2.21
N LEU A 182 8.81 -12.32 2.58
CA LEU A 182 9.14 -11.21 1.67
C LEU A 182 10.59 -11.25 1.20
N GLY A 183 11.45 -12.08 1.79
CA GLY A 183 12.88 -12.12 1.47
C GLY A 183 13.67 -10.92 2.01
N ILE A 184 13.11 -10.18 2.98
CA ILE A 184 13.79 -9.08 3.64
C ILE A 184 14.98 -9.60 4.45
N ARG A 185 16.04 -8.81 4.53
CA ARG A 185 17.27 -9.12 5.26
C ARG A 185 17.67 -7.97 6.18
N ARG A 186 17.43 -6.74 5.73
CA ARG A 186 17.72 -5.50 6.46
C ARG A 186 16.42 -4.80 6.81
N PHE A 187 16.31 -4.37 8.06
CA PHE A 187 15.13 -3.67 8.57
C PHE A 187 15.55 -2.27 9.02
N HIS A 188 15.01 -1.26 8.34
CA HIS A 188 15.05 0.13 8.73
C HIS A 188 13.72 0.48 9.39
N TRP A 189 13.71 0.34 10.71
CA TRP A 189 12.56 0.70 11.52
C TRP A 189 12.64 2.16 11.93
N LEU A 190 11.59 2.92 11.63
CA LEU A 190 11.39 4.27 12.16
C LEU A 190 10.50 4.19 13.40
N ASP A 191 10.93 4.86 14.47
CA ASP A 191 10.16 5.01 15.70
C ASP A 191 9.38 6.34 15.72
N HIS A 192 9.67 7.22 14.75
CA HIS A 192 9.02 8.51 14.55
C HIS A 192 8.42 8.65 13.15
N GLY A 193 7.50 9.60 13.01
CA GLY A 193 6.77 9.87 11.76
C GLY A 193 5.29 9.55 11.92
N HIS A 194 4.49 10.61 11.91
CA HIS A 194 3.04 10.59 11.99
C HIS A 194 2.52 11.86 11.33
N LEU A 195 1.33 11.78 10.74
CA LEU A 195 0.61 12.92 10.17
C LEU A 195 -0.75 13.04 10.85
N SER A 196 -1.11 14.25 11.27
CA SER A 196 -2.41 14.53 11.85
C SER A 196 -3.53 14.16 10.88
N GLY A 197 -4.50 13.37 11.36
CA GLY A 197 -5.59 12.83 10.54
C GLY A 197 -5.27 11.50 9.85
N ASP A 198 -4.08 10.92 10.09
CA ASP A 198 -3.77 9.55 9.68
C ASP A 198 -4.41 8.52 10.62
N ASP A 199 -5.17 7.59 10.04
CA ASP A 199 -5.80 6.48 10.77
C ASP A 199 -5.05 5.15 10.56
N THR A 200 -3.87 5.17 9.93
CA THR A 200 -3.12 3.95 9.57
C THR A 200 -2.05 3.53 10.59
N ASP A 201 -1.90 4.30 11.67
CA ASP A 201 -0.81 4.16 12.67
C ASP A 201 0.57 4.51 12.10
N GLY A 202 0.64 5.48 11.18
CA GLY A 202 1.86 6.01 10.59
C GLY A 202 2.39 5.14 9.46
N HIS A 203 1.55 4.77 8.48
CA HIS A 203 2.03 4.06 7.29
C HIS A 203 3.20 4.79 6.62
N ILE A 204 4.22 4.01 6.23
CA ILE A 204 5.48 4.53 5.71
C ILE A 204 5.30 5.19 4.32
N ASP A 205 4.31 4.74 3.55
CA ASP A 205 4.03 5.26 2.20
C ASP A 205 3.58 6.74 2.17
N THR A 206 3.08 7.26 3.29
CA THR A 206 2.77 8.69 3.48
C THR A 206 3.95 9.52 3.99
N LEU A 207 4.98 8.85 4.50
CA LEU A 207 6.08 9.47 5.27
C LEU A 207 7.40 9.49 4.51
N ALA A 208 7.86 8.33 4.03
CA ALA A 208 9.14 8.17 3.36
C ALA A 208 9.13 7.00 2.38
N ARG A 209 9.61 7.23 1.16
CA ARG A 209 9.52 6.27 0.06
C ARG A 209 10.83 6.12 -0.67
N PHE A 210 11.19 4.88 -1.02
CA PHE A 210 12.33 4.66 -1.91
C PHE A 210 11.95 5.07 -3.33
N VAL A 211 12.86 5.74 -4.04
CA VAL A 211 12.72 6.02 -5.48
C VAL A 211 13.81 5.36 -6.32
N ASP A 212 14.89 4.96 -5.67
CA ASP A 212 15.89 4.02 -6.15
C ASP A 212 16.56 3.36 -4.92
N PRO A 213 17.44 2.35 -5.09
CA PRO A 213 18.05 1.65 -3.96
C PRO A 213 18.87 2.52 -2.99
N GLY A 214 19.30 3.71 -3.39
CA GLY A 214 20.11 4.64 -2.60
C GLY A 214 19.43 5.98 -2.29
N HIS A 215 18.16 6.17 -2.67
CA HIS A 215 17.47 7.45 -2.57
C HIS A 215 16.08 7.31 -1.93
N ILE A 216 15.88 8.03 -0.83
CA ILE A 216 14.61 8.14 -0.12
C ILE A 216 14.03 9.55 -0.31
N LEU A 217 12.79 9.62 -0.77
CA LEU A 217 11.96 10.82 -0.65
C LEU A 217 11.24 10.81 0.70
N HIS A 218 11.05 11.96 1.33
CA HIS A 218 10.31 12.03 2.59
C HIS A 218 9.47 13.29 2.68
N VAL A 219 8.39 13.25 3.45
CA VAL A 219 7.58 14.42 3.76
C VAL A 219 8.41 15.44 4.56
N SER A 220 8.15 16.72 4.32
CA SER A 220 8.64 17.83 5.12
C SER A 220 7.49 18.75 5.48
N CYS A 221 7.64 19.47 6.58
CA CYS A 221 6.60 20.30 7.17
C CYS A 221 7.14 21.70 7.47
N ARG A 222 6.23 22.65 7.63
CA ARG A 222 6.59 24.02 8.02
C ARG A 222 6.87 24.06 9.52
N PRO A 223 7.70 25.01 10.03
CA PRO A 223 7.98 25.12 11.46
C PRO A 223 6.75 25.32 12.37
N ASP A 224 5.65 25.83 11.82
CA ASP A 224 4.38 26.09 12.50
C ASP A 224 3.37 24.93 12.38
N ASP A 225 3.73 23.85 11.68
CA ASP A 225 2.92 22.66 11.55
C ASP A 225 2.87 21.87 12.88
N PRO A 226 1.69 21.40 13.34
CA PRO A 226 1.59 20.60 14.57
C PRO A 226 2.46 19.33 14.54
N ASP A 227 2.67 18.73 13.36
CA ASP A 227 3.46 17.52 13.21
C ASP A 227 4.96 17.79 13.07
N HIS A 228 5.39 19.07 13.10
CA HIS A 228 6.77 19.47 12.82
C HIS A 228 7.80 18.75 13.66
N ALA A 229 7.54 18.62 14.97
CA ALA A 229 8.45 17.96 15.88
C ALA A 229 8.63 16.47 15.55
N GLU A 230 7.55 15.76 15.20
CA GLU A 230 7.62 14.33 14.87
C GLU A 230 8.29 14.09 13.52
N ILE A 231 7.93 14.86 12.49
CA ILE A 231 8.58 14.77 11.18
C ILE A 231 10.08 15.07 11.28
N HIS A 232 10.51 16.04 12.10
CA HIS A 232 11.94 16.32 12.31
C HIS A 232 12.71 15.16 12.98
N ARG A 233 12.06 14.41 13.89
CA ARG A 233 12.67 13.22 14.50
C ARG A 233 12.81 12.11 13.48
N MET A 234 11.76 11.84 12.71
CA MET A 234 11.79 10.87 11.60
C MET A 234 12.91 11.19 10.60
N ILE A 235 13.06 12.45 10.19
CA ILE A 235 14.14 12.87 9.28
C ILE A 235 15.52 12.61 9.89
N SER A 236 15.65 12.76 11.21
CA SER A 236 16.92 12.47 11.90
C SER A 236 17.23 10.97 11.90
N GLU A 237 16.22 10.10 12.04
CA GLU A 237 16.36 8.65 11.88
C GLU A 237 16.77 8.29 10.45
N LEU A 238 16.10 8.85 9.43
CA LEU A 238 16.42 8.64 8.01
C LEU A 238 17.89 8.98 7.69
N ARG A 239 18.44 10.05 8.27
CA ARG A 239 19.85 10.45 8.11
C ARG A 239 20.84 9.46 8.73
N ALA A 240 20.41 8.71 9.73
CA ALA A 240 21.23 7.70 10.38
C ALA A 240 21.25 6.36 9.62
N LEU A 241 20.28 6.10 8.74
CA LEU A 241 20.20 4.87 7.98
C LEU A 241 21.40 4.67 7.04
N ARG A 242 21.77 3.42 6.82
CA ARG A 242 22.85 3.01 5.91
C ARG A 242 22.42 1.85 5.02
N ASP A 243 22.86 1.91 3.76
CA ASP A 243 22.61 0.88 2.76
C ASP A 243 23.48 -0.38 2.98
N ALA A 244 23.38 -1.32 2.04
CA ALA A 244 24.13 -2.58 2.05
C ALA A 244 25.65 -2.39 2.17
N ASP A 245 26.18 -1.33 1.57
CA ASP A 245 27.60 -1.01 1.46
C ASP A 245 28.05 0.01 2.53
N GLY A 246 27.18 0.33 3.49
CA GLY A 246 27.46 1.25 4.59
C GLY A 246 27.40 2.73 4.19
N GLN A 247 26.87 3.06 3.00
CA GLN A 247 26.68 4.44 2.55
C GLN A 247 25.39 5.03 3.11
N ALA A 248 25.39 6.36 3.29
CA ALA A 248 24.17 7.08 3.65
C ALA A 248 23.24 7.19 2.44
N TYR A 249 21.93 7.06 2.68
CA TYR A 249 20.94 7.32 1.64
C TYR A 249 20.93 8.80 1.26
N ARG A 250 20.74 9.07 -0.03
CA ARG A 250 20.33 10.40 -0.49
C ARG A 250 18.92 10.65 0.03
N LEU A 251 18.71 11.77 0.70
CA LEU A 251 17.40 12.21 1.16
C LEU A 251 16.92 13.40 0.33
N THR A 252 15.66 13.41 -0.07
CA THR A 252 15.03 14.57 -0.70
C THR A 252 13.67 14.84 -0.10
N ALA A 253 13.54 16.03 0.47
CA ALA A 253 12.29 16.48 1.06
C ALA A 253 11.27 16.79 -0.05
N LEU A 254 10.04 16.33 0.15
CA LEU A 254 8.85 16.75 -0.58
C LEU A 254 8.07 17.73 0.29
N PRO A 255 7.54 18.82 -0.29
CA PRO A 255 6.72 19.76 0.47
C PRO A 255 5.44 19.07 0.95
N ALA A 256 5.04 19.31 2.20
CA ALA A 256 3.70 18.97 2.65
C ALA A 256 2.64 19.65 1.76
N PRO A 257 1.51 18.98 1.50
CA PRO A 257 0.38 19.65 0.88
C PRO A 257 -0.06 20.85 1.74
N PRO A 258 -0.61 21.91 1.14
CA PRO A 258 -1.25 22.96 1.91
C PRO A 258 -2.39 22.37 2.75
N ALA A 259 -2.62 22.91 3.95
CA ALA A 259 -3.74 22.51 4.79
C ALA A 259 -5.05 22.59 3.98
N ALA A 260 -5.74 21.46 3.84
CA ALA A 260 -6.90 21.35 2.96
C ALA A 260 -8.18 21.95 3.56
N PHE A 261 -8.21 22.23 4.87
CA PHE A 261 -9.38 22.77 5.56
C PHE A 261 -8.95 23.68 6.72
N SER A 262 -9.60 24.85 6.83
CA SER A 262 -9.62 25.75 7.98
C SER A 262 -11.05 25.91 8.47
#